data_AF-A0A1Q7SJT9-F1
#
_entry.id   AF-A0A1Q7SJT9-F1
#
_cell.length_a   1.000
_cell.length_b   1.000
_cell.length_c   1.000
_cell.angle_alpha   90.00
_cell.angle_beta   90.00
_cell.angle_gamma   90.00
#
_symmetry.space_group_name_H-M   'P 1'
#
loop_
_entity.id
_entity.type
_entity.pdbx_description
1 polymer ?
#
loop_
_entity_poly.entity_id
_entity_poly.type
_entity_poly.pdbx_seq_one_letter_code
_entity_poly.pdbx_strand_id
1 'polypeptide(L)'
;PIQQEFADAILTGHKPFEYRKVLGEQNPTFLLLYVRETSSIPGAFAPGRILRGTPDELWRLTAGRGTSPERFRNYFEDQDRGVAVEVRRYERFRPPISQAEIDATGIVLPPNFNLVYANGKLVTLARNRGVILRELQRRALLPGLDSFGRVDVVSFESRDREPFVSLVTEEIAKWYDDIDAEFAESLVASHAGGEQHGLLTIRKTIHVFERSGERIGYTVATEKRGGSVKFGPTVIDLPSQGHGFAVSGRARLEESYKARGFRKAYSTIPDTHHEALIYLLKAGYHVEAHLRSHYSRDHGEFVVGKRLLRGTGIGPTTPSETGPRAPVSFRASPPPAESLWHFVRLHLSPFYDGLDTDFVASVLEARPDVPQEEKPRGVQYAYTNSEVAGFASLSANAEGPSSSDRLRHSRIRGSSMDCLNRVRSRQSTNSRLERFTR
;
A
#
# COMPACT_ATOMS: atom_id res chain seq x y z
N PRO A 1 -12.89 4.40 35.28
CA PRO A 1 -12.94 5.78 34.77
C PRO A 1 -11.86 6.65 35.41
N ILE A 2 -11.52 7.76 34.77
CA ILE A 2 -10.76 8.86 35.39
C ILE A 2 -11.74 9.92 35.92
N GLN A 3 -11.38 10.62 36.99
CA GLN A 3 -12.11 11.80 37.46
C GLN A 3 -11.79 13.01 36.57
N GLN A 4 -12.73 13.94 36.43
CA GLN A 4 -12.62 15.13 35.60
C GLN A 4 -11.37 15.95 35.95
N GLU A 5 -11.06 16.14 37.24
CA GLU A 5 -9.87 16.90 37.69
C GLU A 5 -8.55 16.31 37.14
N PHE A 6 -8.42 14.99 37.10
CA PHE A 6 -7.23 14.33 36.57
C PHE A 6 -7.21 14.30 35.04
N ALA A 7 -8.37 14.16 34.39
CA ALA A 7 -8.46 14.28 32.94
C ALA A 7 -8.05 15.68 32.48
N ASP A 8 -8.52 16.72 33.16
CA ASP A 8 -8.15 18.11 32.88
C ASP A 8 -6.66 18.37 33.14
N ALA A 9 -6.11 17.86 34.25
CA ALA A 9 -4.67 17.96 34.55
C ALA A 9 -3.78 17.23 33.52
N ILE A 10 -4.21 16.11 32.96
CA ILE A 10 -3.53 15.42 31.84
C ILE A 10 -3.62 16.27 30.56
N LEU A 11 -4.83 16.73 30.21
CA LEU A 11 -5.09 17.47 28.96
C LEU A 11 -4.58 18.93 28.97
N THR A 12 -4.05 19.40 30.09
CA THR A 12 -3.34 20.69 30.25
C THR A 12 -1.83 20.51 30.43
N GLY A 13 -1.35 19.29 30.66
CA GLY A 13 0.09 19.00 30.86
C GLY A 13 0.60 19.12 32.30
N HIS A 14 -0.26 19.45 33.26
CA HIS A 14 0.11 19.53 34.68
C HIS A 14 0.32 18.16 35.35
N LYS A 15 -0.14 17.07 34.72
CA LYS A 15 -0.02 15.70 35.22
C LYS A 15 0.88 14.85 34.29
N PRO A 16 2.20 14.77 34.56
CA PRO A 16 3.15 14.06 33.69
C PRO A 16 3.18 12.54 33.88
N PHE A 17 2.55 12.02 34.95
CA PHE A 17 2.37 10.59 35.18
C PHE A 17 0.94 10.33 35.65
N GLU A 18 0.38 9.23 35.17
CA GLU A 18 -0.90 8.71 35.62
C GLU A 18 -0.70 7.36 36.32
N TYR A 19 -1.20 7.24 37.54
CA TYR A 19 -1.03 6.06 38.38
C TYR A 19 -2.28 5.18 38.35
N ARG A 20 -2.09 3.87 38.27
CA ARG A 20 -3.17 2.88 38.26
C ARG A 20 -2.77 1.63 39.04
N LYS A 21 -3.73 1.04 39.76
CA LYS A 21 -3.57 -0.26 40.43
C LYS A 21 -3.23 -1.37 39.43
N VAL A 22 -3.96 -1.43 38.33
CA VAL A 22 -3.77 -2.39 37.23
C VAL A 22 -3.82 -1.68 35.89
N LEU A 23 -2.97 -2.12 34.97
CA LEU A 23 -3.04 -1.83 33.53
C LEU A 23 -2.82 -3.16 32.79
N GLY A 24 -3.61 -3.43 31.75
CA GLY A 24 -3.41 -4.61 30.91
C GLY A 24 -2.03 -4.61 30.22
N GLU A 25 -1.64 -5.74 29.65
CA GLU A 25 -0.28 -5.95 29.13
C GLU A 25 -0.03 -5.31 27.75
N GLN A 26 -1.09 -4.91 27.04
CA GLN A 26 -0.99 -4.26 25.73
C GLN A 26 -0.27 -2.91 25.84
N ASN A 27 0.45 -2.53 24.77
CA ASN A 27 1.17 -1.27 24.64
C ASN A 27 0.43 -0.32 23.65
N PRO A 28 -0.45 0.57 24.12
CA PRO A 28 -1.31 1.36 23.25
C PRO A 28 -0.61 2.57 22.66
N THR A 29 -0.85 2.88 21.38
CA THR A 29 -0.41 4.15 20.78
C THR A 29 -1.05 5.37 21.46
N PHE A 30 -2.32 5.23 21.86
CA PHE A 30 -3.09 6.24 22.59
C PHE A 30 -4.02 5.61 23.62
N LEU A 31 -4.22 6.35 24.70
CA LEU A 31 -5.17 6.07 25.76
C LEU A 31 -6.22 7.15 25.78
N LEU A 32 -7.49 6.76 25.55
CA LEU A 32 -8.61 7.69 25.69
C LEU A 32 -9.00 7.81 27.17
N LEU A 33 -9.26 9.04 27.61
CA LEU A 33 -9.65 9.39 28.97
C LEU A 33 -11.17 9.30 29.08
N TYR A 34 -11.72 8.22 29.63
CA TYR A 34 -13.16 8.12 29.87
C TYR A 34 -13.52 8.67 31.26
N VAL A 35 -14.25 9.78 31.29
CA VAL A 35 -14.73 10.45 32.50
C VAL A 35 -16.16 10.01 32.80
N ARG A 36 -16.39 9.46 33.99
CA ARG A 36 -17.73 8.98 34.40
C ARG A 36 -18.65 10.13 34.82
N GLU A 37 -18.12 11.20 35.41
CA GLU A 37 -18.92 12.38 35.81
C GLU A 37 -19.63 13.06 34.63
N THR A 38 -19.06 12.99 33.42
CA THR A 38 -19.59 13.59 32.20
C THR A 38 -20.05 12.55 31.16
N SER A 39 -19.98 11.25 31.49
CA SER A 39 -20.21 10.11 30.58
C SER A 39 -19.64 10.33 29.18
N SER A 40 -18.36 10.72 29.11
CA SER A 40 -17.73 11.16 27.87
C SER A 40 -16.22 10.96 27.83
N ILE A 41 -15.66 11.10 26.63
CA ILE A 41 -14.23 11.12 26.38
C ILE A 41 -13.84 12.56 25.99
N PRO A 42 -13.34 13.39 26.92
CA PRO A 42 -12.85 14.75 26.62
C PRO A 42 -11.50 14.78 25.90
N GLY A 43 -10.77 13.66 25.77
CA GLY A 43 -9.49 13.65 25.08
C GLY A 43 -8.70 12.35 25.20
N ALA A 44 -7.44 12.40 24.76
CA ALA A 44 -6.51 11.28 24.76
C ALA A 44 -5.08 11.72 25.07
N PHE A 45 -4.21 10.76 25.38
CA PHE A 45 -2.76 10.96 25.43
C PHE A 45 -1.99 9.72 24.97
N ALA A 46 -0.76 9.89 24.52
CA ALA A 46 0.14 8.79 24.18
C ALA A 46 0.94 8.37 25.43
N PRO A 47 1.04 7.08 25.78
CA PRO A 47 1.94 6.67 26.84
C PRO A 47 3.41 6.86 26.41
N GLY A 48 4.25 7.28 27.35
CA GLY A 48 5.70 7.17 27.26
C GLY A 48 6.16 5.88 27.92
N ARG A 49 7.07 6.00 28.90
CA ARG A 49 7.45 4.86 29.75
C ARG A 49 6.26 4.37 30.58
N ILE A 50 6.02 3.06 30.58
CA ILE A 50 5.08 2.38 31.48
C ILE A 50 5.91 1.65 32.54
N LEU A 51 5.87 2.15 33.77
CA LEU A 51 6.59 1.57 34.91
C LEU A 51 5.65 0.65 35.68
N ARG A 52 6.13 -0.54 36.07
CA ARG A 52 5.40 -1.53 36.88
C ARG A 52 6.30 -1.94 38.05
N GLY A 53 5.78 -1.94 39.27
CA GLY A 53 6.57 -2.14 40.49
C GLY A 53 5.70 -2.00 41.74
N THR A 54 6.33 -1.94 42.91
CA THR A 54 5.65 -1.59 44.17
C THR A 54 5.32 -0.09 44.21
N PRO A 55 4.39 0.37 45.06
CA PRO A 55 4.08 1.80 45.19
C PRO A 55 5.32 2.67 45.48
N ASP A 56 6.23 2.20 46.35
CA ASP A 56 7.47 2.92 46.69
C ASP A 56 8.44 3.02 45.49
N GLU A 57 8.59 1.95 44.72
CA GLU A 57 9.39 1.96 43.50
C GLU A 57 8.84 2.96 42.49
N LEU A 58 7.52 2.96 42.28
CA LEU A 58 6.86 3.87 41.35
C LEU A 58 7.00 5.31 41.81
N TRP A 59 6.76 5.60 43.09
CA TRP A 59 6.90 6.94 43.67
C TRP A 59 8.32 7.49 43.49
N ARG A 60 9.34 6.66 43.75
CA ARG A 60 10.75 7.01 43.54
C ARG A 60 11.07 7.26 42.06
N LEU A 61 10.67 6.36 41.16
CA LEU A 61 11.00 6.42 39.73
C LEU A 61 10.31 7.59 38.99
N THR A 62 9.15 8.04 39.47
CA THR A 62 8.44 9.22 38.93
C THR A 62 8.86 10.53 39.60
N ALA A 63 9.58 10.46 40.72
CA ALA A 63 9.81 11.55 41.68
C ALA A 63 8.51 12.15 42.23
N GLY A 64 7.52 11.31 42.52
CA GLY A 64 6.22 11.68 43.09
C GLY A 64 5.32 12.54 42.18
N ARG A 65 5.72 12.80 40.93
CA ARG A 65 5.01 13.74 40.05
C ARG A 65 3.65 13.19 39.61
N GLY A 66 2.65 14.07 39.50
CA GLY A 66 1.32 13.74 38.98
C GLY A 66 0.21 13.50 40.02
N THR A 67 0.52 13.54 41.32
CA THR A 67 -0.44 13.60 42.44
C THR A 67 0.26 14.08 43.72
N SER A 68 -0.46 14.26 44.84
CA SER A 68 0.16 14.56 46.15
C SER A 68 0.61 13.26 46.88
N PRO A 69 1.56 13.34 47.83
CA PRO A 69 2.02 12.17 48.60
C PRO A 69 0.92 11.49 49.42
N GLU A 70 -0.05 12.25 49.91
CA GLU A 70 -1.21 11.76 50.68
C GLU A 70 -2.18 11.03 49.75
N ARG A 71 -2.56 11.68 48.62
CA ARG A 71 -3.43 11.06 47.62
C ARG A 71 -2.80 9.81 47.00
N PHE A 72 -1.47 9.76 46.85
CA PHE A 72 -0.78 8.55 46.37
C PHE A 72 -0.85 7.40 47.37
N ARG A 73 -0.49 7.65 48.64
CA ARG A 73 -0.53 6.63 49.70
C ARG A 73 -1.94 6.07 49.87
N ASN A 74 -2.94 6.94 50.04
CA ASN A 74 -4.34 6.52 50.19
C ASN A 74 -4.87 5.76 48.94
N TYR A 75 -4.34 6.03 47.75
CA TYR A 75 -4.74 5.29 46.54
C TYR A 75 -4.13 3.88 46.47
N PHE A 76 -2.94 3.67 47.03
CA PHE A 76 -2.20 2.39 47.00
C PHE A 76 -2.15 1.65 48.35
N GLU A 77 -2.89 2.10 49.37
CA GLU A 77 -2.82 1.63 50.76
C GLU A 77 -2.82 0.09 50.90
N ASP A 78 -3.76 -0.61 50.23
CA ASP A 78 -3.84 -2.07 50.22
C ASP A 78 -3.27 -2.72 48.94
N GLN A 79 -2.21 -2.20 48.33
CA GLN A 79 -1.74 -2.64 47.00
C GLN A 79 -0.23 -2.90 46.92
N ASP A 80 0.17 -4.17 46.87
CA ASP A 80 1.58 -4.58 46.73
C ASP A 80 2.21 -4.11 45.41
N ARG A 81 1.40 -3.89 44.36
CA ARG A 81 1.86 -3.53 43.02
C ARG A 81 0.98 -2.48 42.37
N GLY A 82 1.59 -1.71 41.47
CA GLY A 82 0.90 -0.72 40.65
C GLY A 82 1.58 -0.50 39.30
N VAL A 83 1.05 0.51 38.60
CA VAL A 83 1.54 0.99 37.30
C VAL A 83 1.60 2.51 37.30
N ALA A 84 2.69 3.09 36.78
CA ALA A 84 2.78 4.51 36.46
C ALA A 84 2.98 4.68 34.95
N VAL A 85 2.06 5.38 34.30
CA VAL A 85 2.07 5.66 32.86
C VAL A 85 2.57 7.08 32.64
N GLU A 86 3.70 7.26 31.98
CA GLU A 86 4.20 8.57 31.59
C GLU A 86 3.29 9.20 30.54
N VAL A 87 2.84 10.43 30.78
CA VAL A 87 1.94 11.17 29.88
C VAL A 87 2.77 11.88 28.81
N ARG A 88 2.60 11.49 27.54
CA ARG A 88 3.17 12.16 26.37
C ARG A 88 2.03 12.59 25.43
N ARG A 89 2.27 13.62 24.62
CA ARG A 89 1.40 14.07 23.50
C ARG A 89 -0.10 13.92 23.78
N TYR A 90 -0.63 14.78 24.64
CA TYR A 90 -2.06 14.83 24.97
C TYR A 90 -2.84 15.72 24.00
N GLU A 91 -4.13 15.44 23.84
CA GLU A 91 -5.03 16.17 22.96
C GLU A 91 -6.46 16.21 23.54
N ARG A 92 -7.02 17.42 23.71
CA ARG A 92 -8.41 17.63 24.13
C ARG A 92 -9.33 17.65 22.90
N PHE A 93 -10.39 16.87 22.95
CA PHE A 93 -11.41 16.80 21.92
C PHE A 93 -12.41 17.95 22.06
N ARG A 94 -12.79 18.55 20.92
CA ARG A 94 -13.82 19.60 20.85
C ARG A 94 -14.76 19.31 19.66
N PRO A 95 -16.02 18.90 19.90
CA PRO A 95 -16.58 18.48 21.19
C PRO A 95 -15.93 17.19 21.74
N PRO A 96 -16.12 16.84 23.03
CA PRO A 96 -15.90 15.49 23.55
C PRO A 96 -16.69 14.42 22.77
N ILE A 97 -16.28 13.15 22.87
CA ILE A 97 -17.08 12.02 22.38
C ILE A 97 -18.07 11.63 23.48
N SER A 98 -19.37 11.65 23.17
CA SER A 98 -20.45 11.34 24.11
C SER A 98 -20.67 9.84 24.30
N GLN A 99 -21.31 9.44 25.40
CA GLN A 99 -21.72 8.04 25.61
C GLN A 99 -22.57 7.49 24.46
N ALA A 100 -23.52 8.27 23.94
CA ALA A 100 -24.37 7.86 22.82
C ALA A 100 -23.57 7.55 21.54
N GLU A 101 -22.49 8.29 21.26
CA GLU A 101 -21.57 7.99 20.15
C GLU A 101 -20.78 6.69 20.39
N ILE A 102 -20.43 6.38 21.64
CA ILE A 102 -19.77 5.13 22.02
C ILE A 102 -20.74 3.95 21.84
N ASP A 103 -21.95 4.06 22.39
CA ASP A 103 -23.00 3.03 22.34
C ASP A 103 -23.35 2.68 20.88
N ALA A 104 -23.46 3.70 20.01
CA ALA A 104 -23.70 3.53 18.58
C ALA A 104 -22.63 2.70 17.83
N THR A 105 -21.43 2.50 18.40
CA THR A 105 -20.41 1.61 17.81
C THR A 105 -20.51 0.16 18.27
N GLY A 106 -21.38 -0.14 19.24
CA GLY A 106 -21.52 -1.47 19.85
C GLY A 106 -20.28 -1.91 20.64
N ILE A 107 -19.53 -0.96 21.23
CA ILE A 107 -18.38 -1.28 22.07
C ILE A 107 -18.83 -1.28 23.53
N VAL A 108 -18.73 -2.44 24.18
CA VAL A 108 -19.01 -2.58 25.61
C VAL A 108 -17.87 -1.98 26.44
N LEU A 109 -18.28 -1.29 27.52
CA LEU A 109 -17.53 -0.67 28.62
C LEU A 109 -17.10 -1.56 29.83
N PRO A 110 -16.21 -2.59 29.74
CA PRO A 110 -15.64 -3.33 30.87
C PRO A 110 -15.44 -2.54 32.18
N PRO A 111 -15.85 -3.08 33.34
CA PRO A 111 -16.10 -2.27 34.55
C PRO A 111 -14.91 -1.48 35.08
N ASN A 112 -13.70 -2.03 34.95
CA ASN A 112 -12.46 -1.46 35.46
C ASN A 112 -11.74 -0.55 34.43
N PHE A 113 -12.38 -0.23 33.29
CA PHE A 113 -11.80 0.62 32.26
C PHE A 113 -11.44 2.02 32.78
N ASN A 114 -10.17 2.36 32.66
CA ASN A 114 -9.66 3.70 32.96
C ASN A 114 -9.02 4.36 31.73
N LEU A 115 -8.46 3.54 30.85
CA LEU A 115 -7.59 3.90 29.75
C LEU A 115 -8.03 3.02 28.59
N VAL A 116 -8.71 3.61 27.61
CA VAL A 116 -9.21 2.86 26.45
C VAL A 116 -8.02 2.49 25.57
N TYR A 117 -7.78 1.18 25.41
CA TYR A 117 -7.04 0.67 24.26
C TYR A 117 -7.82 1.08 23.01
N ALA A 118 -7.23 1.96 22.21
CA ALA A 118 -7.90 2.55 21.07
C ALA A 118 -8.08 1.49 19.96
N ASN A 119 -9.11 0.66 20.11
CA ASN A 119 -9.54 -0.29 19.10
C ASN A 119 -9.95 0.47 17.83
N GLY A 120 -9.98 -0.21 16.68
CA GLY A 120 -10.24 0.44 15.39
C GLY A 120 -11.51 1.28 15.35
N LYS A 121 -12.55 0.91 16.13
CA LYS A 121 -13.82 1.65 16.22
C LYS A 121 -13.71 2.93 17.07
N LEU A 122 -13.05 2.90 18.24
CA LEU A 122 -12.87 4.10 19.08
C LEU A 122 -11.87 5.10 18.50
N VAL A 123 -10.82 4.62 17.81
CA VAL A 123 -10.00 5.48 16.93
C VAL A 123 -10.88 6.12 15.85
N THR A 124 -11.83 5.36 15.28
CA THR A 124 -12.74 5.86 14.23
C THR A 124 -13.63 7.00 14.70
N LEU A 125 -14.24 6.89 15.89
CA LEU A 125 -14.99 8.00 16.51
C LEU A 125 -14.11 9.24 16.73
N ALA A 126 -12.87 9.05 17.16
CA ALA A 126 -11.95 10.14 17.45
C ALA A 126 -11.33 10.80 16.19
N ARG A 127 -11.44 10.22 14.99
CA ARG A 127 -10.79 10.67 13.73
C ARG A 127 -10.92 12.17 13.45
N ASN A 128 -12.08 12.76 13.73
CA ASN A 128 -12.35 14.17 13.42
C ASN A 128 -12.19 15.12 14.62
N ARG A 129 -11.89 14.60 15.82
CA ARG A 129 -11.90 15.38 17.07
C ARG A 129 -10.54 15.93 17.50
N GLY A 130 -9.44 15.58 16.82
CA GLY A 130 -8.08 15.99 17.18
C GLY A 130 -7.08 16.04 16.01
N VAL A 131 -6.11 16.97 16.07
CA VAL A 131 -5.01 17.14 15.10
C VAL A 131 -3.97 16.04 15.23
N ILE A 132 -3.57 15.68 16.46
CA ILE A 132 -2.55 14.67 16.73
C ILE A 132 -3.04 13.29 16.27
N LEU A 133 -4.31 12.96 16.51
CA LEU A 133 -4.89 11.72 15.99
C LEU A 133 -5.01 11.68 14.46
N ARG A 134 -5.35 12.80 13.80
CA ARG A 134 -5.35 12.90 12.32
C ARG A 134 -3.95 12.75 11.73
N GLU A 135 -2.95 13.40 12.33
CA GLU A 135 -1.58 13.35 11.86
C GLU A 135 -0.96 11.97 12.10
N LEU A 136 -1.26 11.33 13.23
CA LEU A 136 -0.80 9.96 13.47
C LEU A 136 -1.58 8.94 12.66
N GLN A 137 -2.86 9.15 12.30
CA GLN A 137 -3.53 8.30 11.30
C GLN A 137 -2.81 8.34 9.94
N ARG A 138 -2.30 9.50 9.50
CA ARG A 138 -1.48 9.62 8.27
C ARG A 138 -0.13 8.90 8.35
N ARG A 139 0.38 8.60 9.56
CA ARG A 139 1.66 7.89 9.79
C ARG A 139 1.49 6.44 10.27
N ALA A 140 0.32 6.10 10.81
CA ALA A 140 -0.04 4.83 11.44
C ALA A 140 -1.29 4.26 10.76
N LEU A 141 -1.28 4.25 9.41
CA LEU A 141 -2.34 3.72 8.56
C LEU A 141 -2.53 2.18 8.66
N LEU A 142 -1.94 1.53 9.68
CA LEU A 142 -1.93 0.09 9.90
C LEU A 142 -2.52 -0.29 11.29
N PRO A 143 -3.85 -0.15 11.52
CA PRO A 143 -4.45 -0.61 12.76
C PRO A 143 -4.39 -2.14 12.85
N GLY A 144 -3.77 -2.68 13.90
CA GLY A 144 -3.79 -4.11 14.24
C GLY A 144 -2.43 -4.83 14.30
N LEU A 145 -1.33 -4.19 13.86
CA LEU A 145 0.00 -4.83 13.82
C LEU A 145 0.47 -5.35 15.19
N ASP A 146 0.31 -4.53 16.24
CA ASP A 146 0.92 -4.80 17.54
C ASP A 146 0.14 -5.83 18.38
N SER A 147 -1.10 -6.15 17.99
CA SER A 147 -1.98 -7.08 18.71
C SER A 147 -1.89 -8.54 18.25
N PHE A 148 -1.38 -8.80 17.04
CA PHE A 148 -1.23 -10.17 16.51
C PHE A 148 0.24 -10.62 16.42
N GLY A 149 1.18 -9.79 16.86
CA GLY A 149 2.59 -10.11 16.92
C GLY A 149 3.36 -9.67 15.67
N ARG A 150 4.69 -9.62 15.83
CA ARG A 150 5.62 -9.17 14.79
C ARG A 150 5.67 -10.20 13.66
N VAL A 151 5.61 -9.68 12.43
CA VAL A 151 5.98 -10.41 11.21
C VAL A 151 7.38 -9.97 10.83
N ASP A 152 8.24 -10.92 10.54
CA ASP A 152 9.53 -10.67 9.91
C ASP A 152 9.48 -11.09 8.44
N VAL A 153 10.38 -10.51 7.64
CA VAL A 153 10.46 -10.78 6.21
C VAL A 153 11.81 -11.42 5.94
N VAL A 154 11.79 -12.65 5.44
CA VAL A 154 12.97 -13.50 5.32
C VAL A 154 13.12 -14.02 3.89
N SER A 155 14.34 -14.44 3.55
CA SER A 155 14.64 -15.03 2.25
C SER A 155 13.88 -16.34 2.05
N PHE A 156 13.50 -16.60 0.81
CA PHE A 156 12.93 -17.85 0.37
C PHE A 156 14.02 -18.93 0.25
N GLU A 157 13.72 -20.13 0.73
CA GLU A 157 14.62 -21.28 0.82
C GLU A 157 13.99 -22.51 0.14
N SER A 158 14.77 -23.58 -0.10
CA SER A 158 14.27 -24.79 -0.77
C SER A 158 13.06 -25.43 -0.08
N ARG A 159 12.93 -25.28 1.25
CA ARG A 159 11.76 -25.75 2.03
C ARG A 159 10.47 -24.97 1.79
N ASP A 160 10.56 -23.76 1.22
CA ASP A 160 9.41 -22.89 0.99
C ASP A 160 8.74 -23.15 -0.37
N ARG A 161 9.37 -23.91 -1.27
CA ARG A 161 8.89 -24.13 -2.64
C ARG A 161 7.52 -24.77 -2.71
N GLU A 162 7.33 -25.92 -2.08
CA GLU A 162 6.07 -26.67 -2.13
C GLU A 162 4.92 -25.88 -1.46
N PRO A 163 5.07 -25.31 -0.23
CA PRO A 163 4.06 -24.44 0.35
C PRO A 163 3.74 -23.19 -0.46
N PHE A 164 4.74 -22.59 -1.13
CA PHE A 164 4.53 -21.43 -2.01
C PHE A 164 3.71 -21.80 -3.26
N VAL A 165 4.05 -22.90 -3.92
CA VAL A 165 3.36 -23.35 -5.14
C VAL A 165 1.91 -23.72 -4.84
N SER A 166 1.64 -24.47 -3.75
CA SER A 166 0.28 -24.76 -3.29
C SER A 166 -0.49 -23.46 -2.98
N LEU A 167 0.04 -22.59 -2.10
CA LEU A 167 -0.69 -21.40 -1.66
C LEU A 167 -0.94 -20.39 -2.78
N VAL A 168 -0.01 -20.22 -3.73
CA VAL A 168 -0.22 -19.35 -4.91
C VAL A 168 -1.28 -19.94 -5.84
N THR A 169 -1.21 -21.24 -6.12
CA THR A 169 -2.19 -21.91 -6.99
C THR A 169 -3.59 -21.85 -6.38
N GLU A 170 -3.72 -22.16 -5.09
CA GLU A 170 -5.02 -22.19 -4.41
C GLU A 170 -5.66 -20.81 -4.24
N GLU A 171 -4.89 -19.76 -3.90
CA GLU A 171 -5.45 -18.45 -3.58
C GLU A 171 -5.49 -17.47 -4.76
N ILE A 172 -4.60 -17.60 -5.76
CA ILE A 172 -4.51 -16.66 -6.88
C ILE A 172 -5.26 -17.14 -8.13
N ALA A 173 -5.32 -18.46 -8.42
CA ALA A 173 -6.05 -18.99 -9.58
C ALA A 173 -7.54 -18.60 -9.59
N LYS A 174 -8.12 -18.35 -8.40
CA LYS A 174 -9.49 -17.86 -8.20
C LYS A 174 -9.78 -16.50 -8.88
N TRP A 175 -8.74 -15.76 -9.27
CA TRP A 175 -8.83 -14.36 -9.72
C TRP A 175 -8.26 -14.09 -11.11
N TYR A 176 -7.61 -15.08 -11.74
CA TYR A 176 -6.95 -14.94 -13.04
C TYR A 176 -7.07 -16.25 -13.82
N ASP A 177 -7.47 -16.15 -15.09
CA ASP A 177 -7.73 -17.29 -15.96
C ASP A 177 -6.45 -18.12 -16.26
N ASP A 178 -5.28 -17.47 -16.26
CA ASP A 178 -3.97 -18.02 -16.64
C ASP A 178 -3.00 -18.23 -15.43
N ILE A 179 -3.49 -18.38 -14.20
CA ILE A 179 -2.61 -18.64 -13.02
C ILE A 179 -2.85 -20.04 -12.46
N ASP A 180 -1.84 -20.89 -12.64
CA ASP A 180 -1.80 -22.28 -12.20
C ASP A 180 -0.47 -22.63 -11.48
N ALA A 181 -0.19 -23.93 -11.34
CA ALA A 181 1.04 -24.42 -10.74
C ALA A 181 2.28 -24.14 -11.62
N GLU A 182 2.15 -24.12 -12.96
CA GLU A 182 3.26 -23.79 -13.86
C GLU A 182 3.65 -22.32 -13.73
N PHE A 183 2.67 -21.41 -13.62
CA PHE A 183 2.91 -20.01 -13.27
C PHE A 183 3.65 -19.88 -11.92
N ALA A 184 3.23 -20.61 -10.88
CA ALA A 184 3.89 -20.55 -9.58
C ALA A 184 5.35 -21.07 -9.65
N GLU A 185 5.61 -22.16 -10.37
CA GLU A 185 6.96 -22.67 -10.60
C GLU A 185 7.83 -21.72 -11.43
N SER A 186 7.26 -21.01 -12.42
CA SER A 186 7.98 -19.97 -13.18
C SER A 186 8.53 -18.85 -12.28
N LEU A 187 7.82 -18.52 -11.18
CA LEU A 187 8.25 -17.54 -10.20
C LEU A 187 9.40 -18.07 -9.33
N VAL A 188 9.40 -19.37 -9.01
CA VAL A 188 10.50 -20.04 -8.29
C VAL A 188 11.76 -20.10 -9.17
N ALA A 189 11.62 -20.47 -10.45
CA ALA A 189 12.71 -20.47 -11.42
C ALA A 189 13.28 -19.04 -11.60
N SER A 190 12.41 -18.04 -11.79
CA SER A 190 12.80 -16.63 -11.90
C SER A 190 13.54 -16.11 -10.66
N HIS A 191 13.20 -16.61 -9.47
CA HIS A 191 13.85 -16.24 -8.22
C HIS A 191 15.26 -16.81 -8.10
N ALA A 192 15.48 -18.05 -8.58
CA ALA A 192 16.76 -18.73 -8.54
C ALA A 192 17.74 -18.27 -9.65
N GLY A 193 17.25 -18.07 -10.88
CA GLY A 193 18.09 -17.76 -12.06
C GLY A 193 18.28 -16.27 -12.36
N GLY A 194 17.43 -15.40 -11.82
CA GLY A 194 17.31 -14.00 -12.26
C GLY A 194 16.61 -13.86 -13.62
N GLU A 195 16.09 -12.67 -13.96
CA GLU A 195 15.51 -12.44 -15.30
C GLU A 195 16.60 -12.05 -16.28
N GLN A 196 17.20 -13.03 -16.97
CA GLN A 196 18.24 -12.80 -17.99
C GLN A 196 17.72 -12.04 -19.24
N HIS A 197 16.40 -11.93 -19.41
CA HIS A 197 15.75 -11.40 -20.62
C HIS A 197 14.72 -10.29 -20.35
N GLY A 198 14.64 -9.77 -19.12
CA GLY A 198 13.66 -8.75 -18.74
C GLY A 198 13.99 -7.36 -19.28
N LEU A 199 13.23 -6.87 -20.27
CA LEU A 199 13.45 -5.53 -20.87
C LEU A 199 13.44 -4.38 -19.83
N LEU A 200 12.46 -4.40 -18.91
CA LEU A 200 12.36 -3.45 -17.80
C LEU A 200 12.49 -4.09 -16.43
N THR A 201 12.50 -5.43 -16.34
CA THR A 201 12.74 -6.14 -15.08
C THR A 201 14.24 -6.34 -14.88
N ILE A 202 14.70 -6.19 -13.64
CA ILE A 202 16.06 -6.51 -13.23
C ILE A 202 16.10 -7.93 -12.65
N ARG A 203 15.12 -8.26 -11.79
CA ARG A 203 14.95 -9.59 -11.19
C ARG A 203 13.59 -9.74 -10.51
N LYS A 204 13.14 -10.97 -10.34
CA LYS A 204 12.09 -11.36 -9.38
C LYS A 204 12.74 -11.89 -8.11
N THR A 205 12.09 -11.71 -6.96
CA THR A 205 12.53 -12.27 -5.69
C THR A 205 11.31 -12.64 -4.87
N ILE A 206 11.22 -13.89 -4.42
CA ILE A 206 10.19 -14.32 -3.47
C ILE A 206 10.67 -13.93 -2.06
N HIS A 207 9.82 -13.25 -1.31
CA HIS A 207 10.03 -12.93 0.09
C HIS A 207 9.00 -13.68 0.93
N VAL A 208 9.45 -14.29 2.02
CA VAL A 208 8.60 -15.05 2.94
C VAL A 208 8.21 -14.16 4.11
N PHE A 209 6.94 -14.22 4.50
CA PHE A 209 6.46 -13.63 5.74
C PHE A 209 6.53 -14.69 6.83
N GLU A 210 7.28 -14.41 7.89
CA GLU A 210 7.47 -15.33 9.02
C GLU A 210 6.94 -14.72 10.31
N ARG A 211 6.34 -15.55 11.17
CA ARG A 211 5.88 -15.19 12.51
C ARG A 211 6.30 -16.28 13.48
N SER A 212 7.12 -15.95 14.47
CA SER A 212 7.56 -16.91 15.50
C SER A 212 8.21 -18.21 14.95
N GLY A 213 8.84 -18.14 13.77
CA GLY A 213 9.42 -19.30 13.06
C GLY A 213 8.48 -20.05 12.12
N GLU A 214 7.20 -19.69 12.07
CA GLU A 214 6.19 -20.24 11.17
C GLU A 214 6.08 -19.40 9.89
N ARG A 215 6.01 -20.04 8.71
CA ARG A 215 5.85 -19.37 7.42
C ARG A 215 4.36 -19.08 7.20
N ILE A 216 4.00 -17.80 7.17
CA ILE A 216 2.60 -17.33 7.13
C ILE A 216 2.22 -16.64 5.81
N GLY A 217 2.93 -16.98 4.73
CA GLY A 217 2.68 -16.46 3.40
C GLY A 217 3.90 -15.85 2.69
N TYR A 218 3.64 -15.32 1.51
CA TYR A 218 4.68 -14.98 0.53
C TYR A 218 4.31 -13.72 -0.25
N THR A 219 5.33 -12.98 -0.71
CA THR A 219 5.16 -11.87 -1.66
C THR A 219 6.28 -11.88 -2.68
N VAL A 220 5.92 -11.79 -3.97
CA VAL A 220 6.92 -11.63 -5.03
C VAL A 220 7.21 -10.15 -5.24
N ALA A 221 8.49 -9.80 -5.22
CA ALA A 221 9.00 -8.48 -5.56
C ALA A 221 9.67 -8.55 -6.95
N THR A 222 9.15 -7.81 -7.92
CA THR A 222 9.73 -7.66 -9.26
C THR A 222 10.41 -6.30 -9.35
N GLU A 223 11.73 -6.29 -9.33
CA GLU A 223 12.55 -5.07 -9.37
C GLU A 223 12.61 -4.54 -10.80
N LYS A 224 12.34 -3.25 -11.01
CA LYS A 224 12.27 -2.62 -12.34
C LYS A 224 13.37 -1.56 -12.52
N ARG A 225 13.87 -1.44 -13.76
CA ARG A 225 14.67 -0.29 -14.21
C ARG A 225 13.94 1.03 -13.90
N GLY A 226 14.69 2.09 -13.63
CA GLY A 226 14.14 3.34 -13.11
C GLY A 226 13.69 3.30 -11.64
N GLY A 227 14.18 2.36 -10.83
CA GLY A 227 14.06 2.38 -9.37
C GLY A 227 12.65 2.15 -8.81
N SER A 228 11.83 1.33 -9.47
CA SER A 228 10.52 0.93 -8.95
C SER A 228 10.42 -0.58 -8.72
N VAL A 229 9.50 -1.01 -7.85
CA VAL A 229 9.26 -2.42 -7.54
C VAL A 229 7.77 -2.75 -7.69
N LYS A 230 7.44 -3.78 -8.49
CA LYS A 230 6.10 -4.37 -8.48
C LYS A 230 6.04 -5.40 -7.36
N PHE A 231 5.02 -5.35 -6.51
CA PHE A 231 4.70 -6.45 -5.62
C PHE A 231 3.47 -7.21 -6.12
N GLY A 232 3.55 -8.54 -6.17
CA GLY A 232 2.49 -9.41 -6.69
C GLY A 232 3.04 -10.67 -7.37
N PRO A 233 2.48 -11.88 -7.12
CA PRO A 233 1.40 -12.16 -6.18
C PRO A 233 1.79 -11.88 -4.71
N THR A 234 0.79 -11.83 -3.84
CA THR A 234 0.97 -11.74 -2.38
C THR A 234 -0.13 -12.54 -1.72
N VAL A 235 0.26 -13.57 -0.98
CA VAL A 235 -0.63 -14.56 -0.36
C VAL A 235 -0.29 -14.68 1.13
N ILE A 236 -1.31 -14.92 1.94
CA ILE A 236 -1.25 -15.24 3.38
C ILE A 236 -2.06 -16.51 3.57
N ASP A 237 -1.58 -17.46 4.38
CA ASP A 237 -2.36 -18.66 4.71
C ASP A 237 -3.69 -18.30 5.37
N LEU A 238 -4.74 -19.08 5.09
CA LEU A 238 -6.09 -18.80 5.57
C LEU A 238 -6.19 -18.58 7.10
N PRO A 239 -5.53 -19.38 7.97
CA PRO A 239 -5.49 -19.11 9.42
C PRO A 239 -4.92 -17.74 9.81
N SER A 240 -3.95 -17.24 9.06
CA SER A 240 -3.25 -15.97 9.32
C SER A 240 -3.90 -14.75 8.64
N GLN A 241 -4.84 -14.94 7.70
CA GLN A 241 -5.59 -13.84 7.07
C GLN A 241 -6.40 -13.01 8.08
N GLY A 242 -6.76 -11.77 7.71
CA GLY A 242 -7.51 -10.84 8.58
C GLY A 242 -6.70 -10.16 9.69
N HIS A 243 -5.58 -10.73 10.13
CA HIS A 243 -4.76 -10.24 11.27
C HIS A 243 -3.80 -9.07 10.93
N GLY A 244 -3.77 -8.60 9.69
CA GLY A 244 -2.91 -7.48 9.26
C GLY A 244 -1.46 -7.84 8.92
N PHE A 245 -1.12 -9.14 8.86
CA PHE A 245 0.25 -9.58 8.58
C PHE A 245 0.79 -9.17 7.21
N ALA A 246 0.00 -9.26 6.13
CA ALA A 246 0.39 -8.76 4.81
C ALA A 246 0.74 -7.26 4.83
N VAL A 247 0.03 -6.48 5.65
CA VAL A 247 0.25 -5.03 5.82
C VAL A 247 1.56 -4.78 6.58
N SER A 248 1.84 -5.58 7.60
CA SER A 248 3.09 -5.58 8.37
C SER A 248 4.31 -5.93 7.52
N GLY A 249 4.27 -7.09 6.86
CA GLY A 249 5.34 -7.59 5.99
C GLY A 249 5.60 -6.63 4.82
N ARG A 250 4.55 -6.06 4.22
CA ARG A 250 4.69 -5.03 3.18
C ARG A 250 5.46 -3.81 3.67
N ALA A 251 5.09 -3.23 4.81
CA ALA A 251 5.74 -2.03 5.33
C ALA A 251 7.23 -2.25 5.64
N ARG A 252 7.58 -3.44 6.16
CA ARG A 252 8.99 -3.85 6.39
C ARG A 252 9.78 -4.03 5.10
N LEU A 253 9.18 -4.72 4.13
CA LEU A 253 9.79 -4.95 2.83
C LEU A 253 10.00 -3.64 2.07
N GLU A 254 9.04 -2.73 2.11
CA GLU A 254 9.14 -1.37 1.55
C GLU A 254 10.30 -0.57 2.14
N GLU A 255 10.52 -0.62 3.45
CA GLU A 255 11.64 0.10 4.07
C GLU A 255 13.01 -0.49 3.63
N SER A 256 13.10 -1.81 3.43
CA SER A 256 14.28 -2.46 2.82
C SER A 256 14.51 -1.99 1.37
N TYR A 257 13.46 -1.96 0.55
CA TYR A 257 13.53 -1.44 -0.83
C TYR A 257 13.89 0.05 -0.88
N LYS A 258 13.32 0.86 0.02
CA LYS A 258 13.61 2.29 0.18
C LYS A 258 15.06 2.55 0.60
N ALA A 259 15.60 1.75 1.54
CA ALA A 259 17.01 1.81 1.92
C ALA A 259 17.96 1.46 0.77
N ARG A 260 17.51 0.63 -0.18
CA ARG A 260 18.20 0.31 -1.45
C ARG A 260 17.97 1.34 -2.56
N GLY A 261 17.38 2.51 -2.26
CA GLY A 261 17.17 3.60 -3.23
C GLY A 261 15.93 3.50 -4.11
N PHE A 262 15.06 2.50 -3.91
CA PHE A 262 13.82 2.40 -4.71
C PHE A 262 12.87 3.54 -4.36
N ARG A 263 12.39 4.26 -5.39
CA ARG A 263 11.55 5.45 -5.25
C ARG A 263 10.05 5.18 -5.19
N LYS A 264 9.59 4.04 -5.73
CA LYS A 264 8.16 3.72 -5.86
C LYS A 264 7.90 2.21 -5.79
N ALA A 265 6.87 1.84 -5.04
CA ALA A 265 6.27 0.51 -5.09
C ALA A 265 4.92 0.59 -5.84
N TYR A 266 4.53 -0.49 -6.51
CA TYR A 266 3.22 -0.61 -7.15
C TYR A 266 2.73 -2.06 -7.19
N SER A 267 1.44 -2.23 -7.41
CA SER A 267 0.81 -3.53 -7.69
C SER A 267 -0.24 -3.34 -8.77
N THR A 268 -0.58 -4.43 -9.44
CA THR A 268 -1.79 -4.50 -10.28
C THR A 268 -2.67 -5.62 -9.74
N ILE A 269 -3.97 -5.39 -9.68
CA ILE A 269 -4.98 -6.31 -9.12
C ILE A 269 -6.28 -6.21 -9.92
N PRO A 270 -7.10 -7.27 -10.00
CA PRO A 270 -8.46 -7.20 -10.52
C PRO A 270 -9.27 -6.12 -9.82
N ASP A 271 -10.09 -5.37 -10.55
CA ASP A 271 -11.01 -4.38 -9.96
C ASP A 271 -12.15 -5.01 -9.14
N THR A 272 -12.36 -6.32 -9.33
CA THR A 272 -13.23 -7.20 -8.54
C THR A 272 -12.60 -7.72 -7.24
N HIS A 273 -11.26 -7.72 -7.08
CA HIS A 273 -10.61 -8.30 -5.90
C HIS A 273 -10.52 -7.28 -4.74
N HIS A 274 -11.65 -7.09 -4.07
CA HIS A 274 -11.85 -6.07 -3.05
C HIS A 274 -10.93 -6.25 -1.82
N GLU A 275 -10.59 -7.47 -1.44
CA GLU A 275 -9.72 -7.79 -0.31
C GLU A 275 -8.29 -7.29 -0.57
N ALA A 276 -7.75 -7.57 -1.76
CA ALA A 276 -6.44 -7.09 -2.18
C ALA A 276 -6.40 -5.55 -2.26
N LEU A 277 -7.47 -4.92 -2.76
CA LEU A 277 -7.60 -3.46 -2.76
C LEU A 277 -7.62 -2.90 -1.34
N ILE A 278 -8.43 -3.45 -0.43
CA ILE A 278 -8.50 -3.03 0.98
C ILE A 278 -7.14 -3.20 1.67
N TYR A 279 -6.44 -4.30 1.39
CA TYR A 279 -5.08 -4.55 1.86
C TYR A 279 -4.10 -3.46 1.38
N LEU A 280 -4.07 -3.15 0.09
CA LEU A 280 -3.14 -2.17 -0.49
C LEU A 280 -3.46 -0.74 -0.02
N LEU A 281 -4.73 -0.37 0.09
CA LEU A 281 -5.17 0.90 0.67
C LEU A 281 -4.75 1.03 2.15
N LYS A 282 -4.89 -0.05 2.96
CA LYS A 282 -4.35 -0.09 4.33
C LYS A 282 -2.83 0.05 4.34
N ALA A 283 -2.11 -0.61 3.43
CA ALA A 283 -0.67 -0.46 3.28
C ALA A 283 -0.24 0.94 2.79
N GLY A 284 -1.16 1.86 2.51
CA GLY A 284 -0.87 3.25 2.14
C GLY A 284 -0.62 3.45 0.64
N TYR A 285 -1.15 2.57 -0.20
CA TYR A 285 -1.20 2.76 -1.66
C TYR A 285 -2.42 3.59 -2.03
N HIS A 286 -2.37 4.18 -3.23
CA HIS A 286 -3.51 4.84 -3.87
C HIS A 286 -3.74 4.23 -5.24
N VAL A 287 -5.00 4.22 -5.71
CA VAL A 287 -5.30 3.90 -7.11
C VAL A 287 -4.76 5.03 -7.99
N GLU A 288 -3.90 4.68 -8.95
CA GLU A 288 -3.28 5.61 -9.88
C GLU A 288 -3.83 5.47 -11.31
N ALA A 289 -4.31 4.27 -11.68
CA ALA A 289 -5.00 4.03 -12.95
C ALA A 289 -6.00 2.86 -12.86
N HIS A 290 -6.90 2.79 -13.84
CA HIS A 290 -7.83 1.68 -14.07
C HIS A 290 -7.71 1.24 -15.53
N LEU A 291 -7.31 0.00 -15.75
CA LEU A 291 -7.12 -0.61 -17.07
C LEU A 291 -8.34 -1.47 -17.38
N ARG A 292 -9.10 -1.13 -18.43
CA ARG A 292 -10.33 -1.86 -18.78
C ARG A 292 -10.00 -3.09 -19.60
N SER A 293 -10.51 -4.25 -19.18
CA SER A 293 -10.39 -5.54 -19.89
C SER A 293 -8.95 -5.86 -20.32
N HIS A 294 -7.99 -5.70 -19.39
CA HIS A 294 -6.56 -5.83 -19.68
C HIS A 294 -6.11 -7.29 -19.80
N TYR A 295 -6.37 -8.10 -18.77
CA TYR A 295 -6.08 -9.53 -18.73
C TYR A 295 -7.32 -10.41 -18.88
N SER A 296 -8.49 -9.93 -18.46
CA SER A 296 -9.77 -10.62 -18.61
C SER A 296 -10.73 -9.83 -19.50
N ARG A 297 -11.74 -10.51 -20.06
CA ARG A 297 -12.81 -9.85 -20.81
C ARG A 297 -13.85 -9.22 -19.89
N ASP A 298 -14.03 -9.80 -18.70
CA ASP A 298 -15.18 -9.53 -17.84
C ASP A 298 -14.92 -8.48 -16.75
N HIS A 299 -13.64 -8.20 -16.46
CA HIS A 299 -13.23 -7.27 -15.40
C HIS A 299 -11.99 -6.45 -15.78
N GLY A 300 -11.73 -5.37 -15.05
CA GLY A 300 -10.57 -4.49 -15.24
C GLY A 300 -9.45 -4.75 -14.23
N GLU A 301 -8.36 -3.99 -14.36
CA GLU A 301 -7.26 -3.97 -13.38
C GLU A 301 -7.14 -2.59 -12.73
N PHE A 302 -7.02 -2.53 -11.41
CA PHE A 302 -6.48 -1.35 -10.74
C PHE A 302 -4.95 -1.39 -10.73
N VAL A 303 -4.33 -0.30 -11.17
CA VAL A 303 -2.92 -0.02 -10.89
C VAL A 303 -2.88 0.81 -9.61
N VAL A 304 -2.28 0.26 -8.56
CA VAL A 304 -2.11 0.95 -7.27
C VAL A 304 -0.65 1.23 -7.01
N GLY A 305 -0.34 2.43 -6.50
CA GLY A 305 1.03 2.90 -6.30
C GLY A 305 1.26 3.57 -4.96
N LYS A 306 2.52 3.50 -4.49
CA LYS A 306 3.00 4.15 -3.27
C LYS A 306 4.40 4.73 -3.51
N ARG A 307 4.61 6.00 -3.17
CA ARG A 307 5.96 6.62 -3.19
C ARG A 307 6.75 6.18 -1.96
N LEU A 308 7.95 5.66 -2.17
CA LEU A 308 8.88 5.27 -1.11
C LEU A 308 9.87 6.39 -0.77
N LEU A 309 10.33 7.12 -1.79
CA LEU A 309 11.21 8.28 -1.66
C LEU A 309 10.54 9.55 -2.20
N ARG A 310 10.90 10.71 -1.62
CA ARG A 310 10.55 12.02 -2.16
C ARG A 310 11.54 12.40 -3.27
N GLY A 311 11.25 11.99 -4.50
CA GLY A 311 11.94 12.53 -5.67
C GLY A 311 11.58 13.99 -5.94
N THR A 312 12.49 14.72 -6.56
CA THR A 312 12.19 15.99 -7.25
C THR A 312 11.12 15.72 -8.31
N GLY A 313 9.99 16.42 -8.23
CA GLY A 313 8.91 16.23 -9.19
C GLY A 313 9.31 16.77 -10.55
N ILE A 314 9.39 15.91 -11.57
CA ILE A 314 9.32 16.35 -12.96
C ILE A 314 7.93 16.95 -13.17
N GLY A 315 7.87 18.15 -13.76
CA GLY A 315 6.61 18.84 -14.02
C GLY A 315 5.69 18.02 -14.93
N PRO A 316 4.36 18.20 -14.85
CA PRO A 316 3.44 17.47 -15.71
C PRO A 316 3.71 17.78 -17.18
N THR A 317 4.08 16.77 -17.96
CA THR A 317 4.12 16.85 -19.42
C THR A 317 2.68 16.82 -19.92
N THR A 318 2.13 17.98 -20.29
CA THR A 318 0.79 18.05 -20.90
C THR A 318 0.82 17.36 -22.27
N PRO A 319 0.01 16.32 -22.52
CA PRO A 319 -0.11 15.75 -23.85
C PRO A 319 -0.62 16.81 -24.84
N SER A 320 0.02 16.91 -26.01
CA SER A 320 -0.46 17.77 -27.09
C SER A 320 -1.78 17.23 -27.65
N GLU A 321 -2.83 18.03 -27.65
CA GLU A 321 -4.07 17.73 -28.38
C GLU A 321 -3.88 17.83 -29.91
N THR A 322 -2.82 18.49 -30.38
CA THR A 322 -2.48 18.50 -31.81
C THR A 322 -1.86 17.16 -32.21
N GLY A 323 -2.35 16.59 -33.31
CA GLY A 323 -1.84 15.33 -33.88
C GLY A 323 -0.39 15.44 -34.38
N PRO A 324 0.21 14.31 -34.81
CA PRO A 324 1.60 14.28 -35.24
C PRO A 324 1.85 15.26 -36.40
N ARG A 325 2.89 16.09 -36.27
CA ARG A 325 3.24 17.15 -37.24
C ARG A 325 3.76 16.64 -38.60
N ALA A 326 4.02 15.33 -38.69
CA ALA A 326 4.50 14.63 -39.87
C ALA A 326 3.83 13.25 -39.96
N PRO A 327 3.71 12.66 -41.16
CA PRO A 327 3.18 11.30 -41.30
C PRO A 327 4.06 10.27 -40.58
N VAL A 328 3.43 9.41 -39.79
CA VAL A 328 4.09 8.31 -39.06
C VAL A 328 3.92 7.01 -39.84
N SER A 329 5.02 6.27 -40.03
CA SER A 329 4.99 4.91 -40.59
C SER A 329 5.53 3.89 -39.59
N PHE A 330 4.97 2.69 -39.57
CA PHE A 330 5.37 1.61 -38.65
C PHE A 330 6.07 0.49 -39.42
N ARG A 331 7.18 -0.04 -38.89
CA ARG A 331 7.94 -1.14 -39.48
C ARG A 331 8.45 -2.09 -38.38
N ALA A 332 8.56 -3.38 -38.70
CA ALA A 332 9.22 -4.36 -37.83
C ALA A 332 10.75 -4.34 -37.96
N SER A 333 11.27 -3.79 -39.07
CA SER A 333 12.72 -3.63 -39.29
C SER A 333 13.30 -2.63 -38.28
N PRO A 334 14.34 -3.01 -37.51
CA PRO A 334 14.95 -2.12 -36.54
C PRO A 334 15.68 -0.95 -37.22
N PRO A 335 15.76 0.21 -36.55
CA PRO A 335 16.62 1.32 -36.96
C PRO A 335 18.09 1.02 -36.62
N PRO A 336 19.04 1.86 -37.08
CA PRO A 336 20.41 1.81 -36.58
C PRO A 336 20.46 1.95 -35.05
N ALA A 337 21.33 1.17 -34.40
CA ALA A 337 21.41 1.12 -32.94
C ALA A 337 21.70 2.48 -32.30
N GLU A 338 22.56 3.30 -32.91
CA GLU A 338 22.85 4.66 -32.46
C GLU A 338 21.62 5.58 -32.54
N SER A 339 20.79 5.44 -33.57
CA SER A 339 19.55 6.23 -33.73
C SER A 339 18.53 5.85 -32.66
N LEU A 340 18.39 4.56 -32.34
CA LEU A 340 17.53 4.10 -31.25
C LEU A 340 18.07 4.54 -29.88
N TRP A 341 19.37 4.43 -29.65
CA TRP A 341 19.99 4.92 -28.42
C TRP A 341 19.81 6.43 -28.24
N HIS A 342 19.99 7.21 -29.30
CA HIS A 342 19.75 8.65 -29.28
C HIS A 342 18.29 8.98 -28.89
N PHE A 343 17.33 8.27 -29.48
CA PHE A 343 15.90 8.40 -29.14
C PHE A 343 15.63 8.02 -27.67
N VAL A 344 16.13 6.87 -27.21
CA VAL A 344 15.98 6.39 -25.82
C VAL A 344 16.57 7.39 -24.83
N ARG A 345 17.78 7.88 -25.09
CA ARG A 345 18.48 8.86 -24.24
C ARG A 345 17.74 10.20 -24.14
N LEU A 346 17.10 10.66 -25.23
CA LEU A 346 16.35 11.91 -25.25
C LEU A 346 14.95 11.79 -24.63
N HIS A 347 14.24 10.69 -24.91
CA HIS A 347 12.80 10.60 -24.64
C HIS A 347 12.42 9.63 -23.51
N LEU A 348 13.27 8.66 -23.16
CA LEU A 348 13.01 7.71 -22.08
C LEU A 348 13.89 7.97 -20.84
N SER A 349 15.19 8.24 -21.01
CA SER A 349 16.09 8.47 -19.86
C SER A 349 15.66 9.60 -18.89
N PRO A 350 14.92 10.66 -19.29
CA PRO A 350 14.34 11.60 -18.33
C PRO A 350 13.32 10.99 -17.35
N PHE A 351 12.75 9.83 -17.66
CA PHE A 351 11.71 9.16 -16.87
C PHE A 351 12.18 7.82 -16.24
N TYR A 352 13.28 7.26 -16.74
CA TYR A 352 13.81 5.95 -16.39
C TYR A 352 15.32 5.98 -16.17
N ASP A 353 15.75 5.78 -14.93
CA ASP A 353 17.16 5.55 -14.58
C ASP A 353 17.65 4.17 -15.04
N GLY A 354 18.93 4.05 -15.38
CA GLY A 354 19.53 2.77 -15.76
C GLY A 354 19.05 2.24 -17.12
N LEU A 355 18.90 3.14 -18.10
CA LEU A 355 18.84 2.79 -19.52
C LEU A 355 20.23 2.96 -20.12
N ASP A 356 20.71 1.92 -20.77
CA ASP A 356 22.09 1.72 -21.23
C ASP A 356 22.11 1.12 -22.66
N THR A 357 23.30 0.83 -23.17
CA THR A 357 23.47 0.16 -24.47
C THR A 357 22.87 -1.24 -24.50
N ASP A 358 22.84 -1.94 -23.36
CA ASP A 358 22.36 -3.31 -23.26
C ASP A 358 20.83 -3.35 -23.32
N PHE A 359 20.16 -2.35 -22.74
CA PHE A 359 18.74 -2.10 -22.95
C PHE A 359 18.44 -1.90 -24.45
N VAL A 360 19.22 -1.06 -25.15
CA VAL A 360 19.04 -0.84 -26.60
C VAL A 360 19.25 -2.14 -27.39
N ALA A 361 20.29 -2.92 -27.06
CA ALA A 361 20.51 -4.24 -27.66
C ALA A 361 19.31 -5.17 -27.44
N SER A 362 18.73 -5.22 -26.23
CA SER A 362 17.55 -6.05 -25.93
C SER A 362 16.26 -5.62 -26.66
N VAL A 363 16.17 -4.37 -27.13
CA VAL A 363 15.06 -3.90 -27.99
C VAL A 363 15.29 -4.31 -29.45
N LEU A 364 16.55 -4.27 -29.91
CA LEU A 364 16.94 -4.60 -31.29
C LEU A 364 16.93 -6.12 -31.56
N GLU A 365 17.39 -6.92 -30.59
CA GLU A 365 17.41 -8.37 -30.68
C GLU A 365 16.01 -8.97 -30.39
N ALA A 366 15.25 -9.24 -31.46
CA ALA A 366 14.10 -10.16 -31.38
C ALA A 366 14.61 -11.61 -31.19
N ARG A 367 15.05 -11.93 -29.97
CA ARG A 367 15.73 -13.18 -29.61
C ARG A 367 14.87 -14.43 -29.91
N PRO A 368 15.28 -15.35 -30.80
CA PRO A 368 14.53 -16.57 -31.06
C PRO A 368 14.73 -17.64 -29.96
N ASP A 369 15.82 -17.57 -29.21
CA ASP A 369 16.32 -18.54 -28.21
C ASP A 369 15.59 -18.58 -26.85
N VAL A 370 14.83 -17.55 -26.49
CA VAL A 370 14.10 -17.48 -25.22
C VAL A 370 12.74 -18.23 -25.31
N PRO A 371 12.13 -18.74 -24.21
CA PRO A 371 10.77 -19.27 -24.22
C PRO A 371 9.71 -18.22 -24.59
N GLN A 372 8.55 -18.66 -25.12
CA GLN A 372 7.54 -17.76 -25.66
C GLN A 372 6.70 -17.03 -24.58
N GLU A 373 6.76 -17.49 -23.33
CA GLU A 373 6.22 -16.79 -22.15
C GLU A 373 7.09 -15.61 -21.67
N GLU A 374 8.39 -15.64 -21.91
CA GLU A 374 9.35 -14.65 -21.36
C GLU A 374 9.68 -13.50 -22.34
N LYS A 375 9.17 -13.55 -23.58
CA LYS A 375 9.46 -12.56 -24.63
C LYS A 375 8.41 -11.45 -24.75
N PRO A 376 8.84 -10.23 -25.15
CA PRO A 376 8.07 -9.48 -26.12
C PRO A 376 8.14 -10.21 -27.48
N ARG A 377 6.99 -10.72 -27.94
CA ARG A 377 6.82 -11.52 -29.17
C ARG A 377 7.05 -10.71 -30.47
N GLY A 378 7.34 -9.41 -30.39
CA GLY A 378 7.90 -8.60 -31.47
C GLY A 378 8.06 -7.11 -31.09
N VAL A 379 8.80 -6.34 -31.89
CA VAL A 379 8.92 -4.88 -31.72
C VAL A 379 8.47 -4.17 -33.00
N GLN A 380 7.65 -3.14 -32.87
CA GLN A 380 7.34 -2.21 -33.96
C GLN A 380 8.01 -0.86 -33.74
N TYR A 381 8.65 -0.35 -34.77
CA TYR A 381 9.34 0.94 -34.79
C TYR A 381 8.50 1.94 -35.59
N ALA A 382 8.25 3.10 -34.99
CA ALA A 382 7.57 4.22 -35.62
C ALA A 382 8.61 5.18 -36.22
N TYR A 383 8.36 5.66 -37.43
CA TYR A 383 9.26 6.56 -38.16
C TYR A 383 8.52 7.78 -38.69
N THR A 384 9.14 8.95 -38.57
CA THR A 384 8.75 10.20 -39.24
C THR A 384 9.94 10.71 -40.04
N ASN A 385 9.75 11.01 -41.33
CA ASN A 385 10.85 11.47 -42.22
C ASN A 385 12.09 10.56 -42.21
N SER A 386 11.88 9.24 -42.06
CA SER A 386 12.92 8.20 -41.91
C SER A 386 13.71 8.20 -40.59
N GLU A 387 13.44 9.12 -39.66
CA GLU A 387 13.99 9.12 -38.30
C GLU A 387 13.08 8.34 -37.34
N VAL A 388 13.66 7.80 -36.26
CA VAL A 388 12.92 7.07 -35.21
C VAL A 388 12.05 8.05 -34.42
N ALA A 389 10.74 7.85 -34.48
CA ALA A 389 9.73 8.61 -33.74
C ALA A 389 9.20 7.87 -32.51
N GLY A 390 9.50 6.58 -32.37
CA GLY A 390 9.11 5.74 -31.24
C GLY A 390 9.27 4.25 -31.51
N PHE A 391 9.04 3.44 -30.50
CA PHE A 391 8.96 1.98 -30.63
C PHE A 391 7.95 1.41 -29.63
N ALA A 392 7.38 0.26 -29.96
CA ALA A 392 6.42 -0.47 -29.15
C ALA A 392 6.83 -1.94 -29.08
N SER A 393 7.02 -2.43 -27.86
CA SER A 393 7.29 -3.84 -27.55
C SER A 393 5.95 -4.56 -27.41
N LEU A 394 5.74 -5.63 -28.17
CA LEU A 394 4.46 -6.34 -28.30
C LEU A 394 4.55 -7.74 -27.70
N SER A 395 3.67 -8.06 -26.76
CA SER A 395 3.41 -9.42 -26.30
C SER A 395 2.01 -9.82 -26.74
N ALA A 396 1.84 -11.06 -27.21
CA ALA A 396 0.53 -11.60 -27.59
C ALA A 396 0.14 -12.71 -26.60
N ASN A 397 -1.12 -12.80 -26.21
CA ASN A 397 -1.64 -13.98 -25.49
C ASN A 397 -1.74 -15.16 -26.46
N ALA A 398 -1.68 -16.39 -25.94
CA ALA A 398 -1.65 -17.61 -26.77
C ALA A 398 -2.98 -17.87 -27.52
N GLU A 399 -4.10 -17.32 -27.06
CA GLU A 399 -5.40 -17.53 -27.67
C GLU A 399 -5.71 -16.55 -28.82
N GLY A 400 -5.46 -17.01 -30.04
CA GLY A 400 -6.09 -16.46 -31.23
C GLY A 400 -5.49 -17.00 -32.52
N PRO A 401 -6.26 -17.04 -33.63
CA PRO A 401 -5.83 -17.69 -34.85
C PRO A 401 -4.54 -17.08 -35.42
N SER A 402 -3.83 -17.93 -36.16
CA SER A 402 -2.42 -17.77 -36.55
C SER A 402 -2.11 -16.45 -37.25
N SER A 403 -0.84 -16.05 -37.14
CA SER A 403 -0.34 -14.71 -37.48
C SER A 403 -0.43 -14.30 -38.95
N SER A 404 -0.85 -15.17 -39.86
CA SER A 404 -0.97 -14.89 -41.29
C SER A 404 -2.16 -13.98 -41.67
N ASP A 405 -3.29 -14.07 -40.97
CA ASP A 405 -4.54 -13.43 -41.45
C ASP A 405 -4.75 -11.99 -40.96
N ARG A 406 -4.17 -11.58 -39.82
CA ARG A 406 -4.44 -10.25 -39.24
C ARG A 406 -3.83 -9.10 -40.02
N LEU A 407 -2.75 -9.33 -40.77
CA LEU A 407 -2.05 -8.29 -41.53
C LEU A 407 -2.80 -7.81 -42.79
N ARG A 408 -3.88 -8.47 -43.21
CA ARG A 408 -4.65 -8.06 -44.39
C ARG A 408 -5.91 -7.23 -44.10
N HIS A 409 -6.38 -7.14 -42.86
CA HIS A 409 -7.70 -6.54 -42.55
C HIS A 409 -7.71 -5.44 -41.46
N SER A 410 -6.56 -4.99 -40.95
CA SER A 410 -6.47 -3.78 -40.13
C SER A 410 -6.54 -2.49 -40.97
N ARG A 411 -7.66 -2.25 -41.66
CA ARG A 411 -8.02 -0.86 -42.03
C ARG A 411 -8.24 -0.10 -40.72
N ILE A 412 -7.34 0.82 -40.40
CA ILE A 412 -7.47 1.75 -39.28
C ILE A 412 -8.71 2.63 -39.53
N ARG A 413 -9.87 2.22 -39.03
CA ARG A 413 -11.01 3.13 -38.85
C ARG A 413 -10.68 3.99 -37.62
N GLY A 414 -10.30 5.24 -37.85
CA GLY A 414 -10.01 6.19 -36.78
C GLY A 414 -11.27 6.45 -35.93
N SER A 415 -11.30 5.89 -34.73
CA SER A 415 -12.41 6.06 -33.77
C SER A 415 -12.29 7.33 -32.91
N SER A 416 -11.30 8.19 -33.16
CA SER A 416 -11.12 9.44 -32.41
C SER A 416 -12.18 10.51 -32.71
N MET A 417 -12.85 10.46 -33.87
CA MET A 417 -13.88 11.45 -34.25
C MET A 417 -15.26 11.18 -33.61
N ASP A 418 -15.68 9.92 -33.43
CA ASP A 418 -17.02 9.62 -32.89
C ASP A 418 -17.14 9.88 -31.37
N CYS A 419 -16.03 9.81 -30.64
CA CYS A 419 -16.03 10.15 -29.21
C CYS A 419 -16.18 11.68 -29.00
N LEU A 420 -15.51 12.50 -29.81
CA LEU A 420 -15.61 13.96 -29.75
C LEU A 420 -17.00 14.48 -30.18
N ASN A 421 -17.62 13.85 -31.19
CA ASN A 421 -18.96 14.25 -31.64
C ASN A 421 -20.07 13.93 -30.63
N ARG A 422 -19.95 12.87 -29.81
CA ARG A 422 -20.91 12.57 -28.73
C ARG A 422 -20.82 13.51 -27.52
N VAL A 423 -19.68 14.18 -27.32
CA VAL A 423 -19.55 15.21 -26.27
C VAL A 423 -20.16 16.53 -26.73
N ARG A 424 -20.00 16.93 -28.00
CA ARG A 424 -20.60 18.15 -28.55
C ARG A 424 -22.13 18.07 -28.69
N SER A 425 -22.71 16.91 -29.00
CA SER A 425 -24.17 16.78 -29.13
C SER A 425 -24.95 16.79 -27.81
N ARG A 426 -24.29 16.63 -26.65
CA ARG A 426 -24.92 16.71 -25.32
C ARG A 426 -24.89 18.09 -24.65
N GLN A 427 -24.27 19.10 -25.28
CA GLN A 427 -24.27 20.48 -24.78
C GLN A 427 -25.39 21.37 -25.36
N SER A 428 -26.25 20.87 -26.26
CA SER A 428 -27.33 21.66 -26.88
C SER A 428 -28.73 21.48 -26.27
N THR A 429 -28.90 20.61 -25.26
CA THR A 429 -30.19 20.36 -24.60
C THR A 429 -30.11 20.54 -23.09
N ASN A 430 -29.86 21.78 -22.65
CA ASN A 430 -30.02 22.15 -21.24
C ASN A 430 -30.47 23.61 -21.07
N SER A 431 -31.67 23.90 -21.59
CA SER A 431 -32.34 25.21 -21.50
C SER A 431 -33.77 25.09 -20.95
N ARG A 432 -34.03 24.07 -20.10
CA ARG A 432 -35.39 23.81 -19.58
C ARG A 432 -35.41 23.05 -18.25
N LEU A 433 -34.81 23.62 -17.20
CA LEU A 433 -35.04 23.18 -15.81
C LEU A 433 -34.80 24.27 -14.76
N GLU A 434 -35.14 25.53 -15.09
CA GLU A 434 -35.42 26.55 -14.08
C GLU A 434 -36.92 26.59 -13.74
N ARG A 435 -37.29 25.85 -12.70
CA ARG A 435 -38.42 26.08 -11.78
C ARG A 435 -38.60 24.83 -10.92
N PHE A 436 -38.16 24.90 -9.66
CA PHE A 436 -38.91 24.46 -8.48
C PHE A 436 -38.09 24.82 -7.22
N THR A 437 -38.19 26.08 -6.84
CA THR A 437 -37.81 26.58 -5.51
C THR A 437 -39.06 27.13 -4.83
N ARG A 438 -39.65 26.34 -3.94
CA ARG A 438 -40.49 26.74 -2.80
C ARG A 438 -40.69 25.54 -1.89
#